data_AF-A0A507R153-F1
#
_entry.id   AF-A0A507R153-F1
#
_cell.length_a   1.000
_cell.length_b   1.000
_cell.length_c   1.000
_cell.angle_alpha   90.00
_cell.angle_beta   90.00
_cell.angle_gamma   90.00
#
_symmetry.space_group_name_H-M   'P 1'
#
loop_
_entity.id
_entity.type
_entity.pdbx_description
1 polymer ?
#
loop_
_entity_poly.entity_id
_entity_poly.type
_entity_poly.pdbx_seq_one_letter_code
_entity_poly.pdbx_strand_id
1 'polypeptide(L)'
;MPGNKLHSPIWIPYALYGTVDYIYGWPAFNDRNGFTAAQSVLNLVETVAYIYYLVAVYRYGDTVASNGRGSQRKTKKGLRWFLGEEKVVSGRAGAIALMVAFSASLVTLSKTILYWLNEAFSGFANIGHNDTLTLIFLWIIPNGLWIVFPSYNIHVLGSEIISSLENAAGIIKVLNELDDRFNPSGRLG
;
A
#
# COMPACT_ATOMS: atom_id res chain seq x y z
N MET A 1 -8.05 15.65 -20.77
CA MET A 1 -9.49 15.78 -21.03
C MET A 1 -9.84 15.34 -22.44
N PRO A 2 -11.08 14.87 -22.67
CA PRO A 2 -11.59 14.54 -24.00
C PRO A 2 -11.35 15.67 -25.01
N GLY A 3 -10.99 15.31 -26.25
CA GLY A 3 -10.65 16.28 -27.31
C GLY A 3 -9.16 16.62 -27.47
N ASN A 4 -8.28 16.15 -26.58
CA ASN A 4 -6.82 16.29 -26.73
C ASN A 4 -6.18 15.03 -27.35
N LYS A 5 -5.09 15.19 -28.11
CA LYS A 5 -4.35 14.09 -28.78
C LYS A 5 -3.86 13.01 -27.81
N LEU A 6 -3.55 13.37 -26.57
CA LEU A 6 -3.12 12.40 -25.55
C LEU A 6 -4.26 11.58 -24.97
N HIS A 7 -5.52 11.96 -25.21
CA HIS A 7 -6.67 11.26 -24.63
C HIS A 7 -7.07 10.01 -25.44
N SER A 8 -6.84 10.02 -26.76
CA SER A 8 -7.11 8.88 -27.63
C SER A 8 -5.80 8.15 -27.96
N PRO A 9 -5.76 6.80 -27.96
CA PRO A 9 -6.87 5.87 -27.71
C PRO A 9 -6.95 5.36 -26.25
N ILE A 10 -5.90 5.56 -25.45
CA ILE A 10 -5.73 4.86 -24.16
C ILE A 10 -6.68 5.37 -23.07
N TRP A 11 -6.99 6.67 -23.07
CA TRP A 11 -7.73 7.31 -22.00
C TRP A 11 -9.21 7.52 -22.33
N ILE A 12 -9.72 6.93 -23.42
CA ILE A 12 -11.11 7.03 -23.84
C ILE A 12 -12.10 6.66 -22.71
N PRO A 13 -11.87 5.58 -21.91
CA PRO A 13 -12.77 5.25 -20.80
C PRO A 13 -12.85 6.34 -19.72
N TYR A 14 -11.79 7.15 -19.56
CA TYR A 14 -11.79 8.26 -18.61
C TYR A 14 -12.67 9.44 -19.05
N ALA A 15 -13.07 9.50 -20.33
CA ALA A 15 -14.10 10.45 -20.75
C ALA A 15 -15.41 10.17 -20.04
N LEU A 16 -15.83 8.90 -20.02
CA LEU A 16 -17.04 8.46 -19.33
C LEU A 16 -16.90 8.68 -17.83
N TYR A 17 -15.76 8.32 -17.23
CA TYR A 17 -15.55 8.52 -15.80
C TYR A 17 -15.66 9.98 -15.38
N GLY A 18 -15.08 10.92 -16.16
CA GLY A 18 -15.20 12.36 -15.89
C GLY A 18 -16.61 12.95 -16.09
N THR A 19 -17.53 12.21 -16.71
CA THR A 19 -18.96 12.59 -16.76
C THR A 19 -19.76 12.05 -15.58
N VAL A 20 -19.28 10.94 -14.98
CA VAL A 20 -19.87 10.37 -13.76
C VAL A 20 -19.38 11.15 -12.54
N ASP A 21 -18.09 11.43 -12.46
CA ASP A 21 -17.54 12.20 -11.36
C ASP A 21 -16.89 13.48 -11.86
N TYR A 22 -17.54 14.60 -11.56
CA TYR A 22 -17.11 15.91 -11.99
C TYR A 22 -15.79 16.37 -11.36
N ILE A 23 -15.29 15.74 -10.29
CA ILE A 23 -13.96 16.03 -9.74
C ILE A 23 -12.84 15.63 -10.73
N TYR A 24 -13.13 14.70 -11.64
CA TYR A 24 -12.26 14.27 -12.74
C TYR A 24 -12.69 14.83 -14.10
N GLY A 25 -13.74 15.67 -14.12
CA GLY A 25 -14.37 16.19 -15.32
C GLY A 25 -13.99 17.64 -15.66
N TRP A 26 -14.66 18.17 -16.68
CA TRP A 26 -14.55 19.58 -17.07
C TRP A 26 -14.92 20.58 -15.96
N PRO A 27 -15.94 20.35 -15.10
CA PRO A 27 -16.28 21.29 -14.04
C PRO A 27 -15.10 21.57 -13.11
N ALA A 28 -14.49 20.54 -12.52
CA ALA A 28 -13.34 20.70 -11.63
C ALA A 28 -12.10 21.29 -12.34
N PHE A 29 -11.89 20.96 -13.61
CA PHE A 29 -10.81 21.55 -14.41
C PHE A 29 -11.00 23.06 -14.62
N ASN A 30 -12.21 23.48 -14.97
CA ASN A 30 -12.53 24.89 -15.21
C ASN A 30 -12.48 25.71 -13.91
N ASP A 31 -12.92 25.11 -12.80
CA ASP A 31 -12.89 25.72 -11.46
C ASP A 31 -11.49 25.75 -10.84
N ARG A 32 -10.48 25.22 -11.54
CA ARG A 32 -9.09 25.08 -11.05
C ARG A 32 -9.02 24.37 -9.70
N ASN A 33 -9.86 23.36 -9.51
CA ASN A 33 -9.89 22.58 -8.29
C ASN A 33 -8.58 21.77 -8.15
N GLY A 34 -7.81 22.07 -7.10
CA GLY A 34 -6.50 21.46 -6.87
C GLY A 34 -6.55 20.03 -6.30
N PHE A 35 -7.72 19.54 -5.89
CA PHE A 35 -7.85 18.26 -5.17
C PHE A 35 -7.30 17.09 -5.98
N THR A 36 -7.78 16.90 -7.22
CA THR A 36 -7.36 15.81 -8.10
C THR A 36 -5.89 15.88 -8.49
N ALA A 37 -5.33 17.08 -8.61
CA ALA A 37 -3.91 17.28 -8.87
C ALA A 37 -3.06 16.89 -7.65
N ALA A 38 -3.45 17.30 -6.44
CA ALA A 38 -2.77 16.92 -5.20
C ALA A 38 -2.80 15.39 -4.99
N GLN A 39 -3.95 14.77 -5.24
CA GLN A 39 -4.13 13.32 -5.23
C GLN A 39 -3.17 12.61 -6.20
N SER A 40 -2.98 13.18 -7.39
CA SER A 40 -2.06 12.65 -8.41
C SER A 40 -0.59 12.74 -7.99
N VAL A 41 -0.19 13.80 -7.27
CA VAL A 41 1.16 13.90 -6.70
C VAL A 41 1.39 12.83 -5.65
N LEU A 42 0.43 12.59 -4.76
CA LEU A 42 0.52 11.50 -3.78
C LEU A 42 0.60 10.13 -4.45
N ASN A 43 -0.20 9.89 -5.51
CA ASN A 43 -0.13 8.66 -6.31
C ASN A 43 1.29 8.41 -6.86
N LEU A 44 2.02 9.46 -7.27
CA LEU A 44 3.39 9.33 -7.74
C LEU A 44 4.32 8.89 -6.61
N VAL A 45 4.19 9.48 -5.43
CA VAL A 45 4.96 9.09 -4.23
C VAL A 45 4.66 7.65 -3.83
N GLU A 46 3.39 7.26 -3.82
CA GLU A 46 2.93 5.89 -3.55
C GLU A 46 3.51 4.91 -4.57
N THR A 47 3.50 5.27 -5.85
CA THR A 47 4.07 4.45 -6.93
C THR A 47 5.56 4.21 -6.71
N VAL A 48 6.32 5.25 -6.36
CA VAL A 48 7.76 5.12 -6.05
C VAL A 48 7.97 4.22 -4.83
N ALA A 49 7.16 4.36 -3.79
CA ALA A 49 7.24 3.53 -2.58
C ALA A 49 6.95 2.05 -2.89
N TYR A 50 5.91 1.74 -3.67
CA TYR A 50 5.60 0.38 -4.07
C TYR A 50 6.68 -0.21 -5.00
N ILE A 51 7.21 0.57 -5.94
CA ILE A 51 8.35 0.13 -6.77
C ILE A 51 9.55 -0.20 -5.89
N TYR A 52 9.87 0.66 -4.92
CA TYR A 52 10.95 0.40 -3.97
C TYR A 52 10.73 -0.91 -3.21
N TYR A 53 9.53 -1.14 -2.68
CA TYR A 53 9.17 -2.38 -1.99
C TYR A 53 9.37 -3.60 -2.89
N LEU A 54 8.84 -3.57 -4.12
CA LEU A 54 8.97 -4.68 -5.08
C LEU A 54 10.44 -4.93 -5.46
N VAL A 55 11.24 -3.88 -5.63
CA VAL A 55 12.69 -3.99 -5.90
C VAL A 55 13.41 -4.59 -4.70
N ALA A 56 13.05 -4.21 -3.48
CA ALA A 56 13.63 -4.78 -2.26
C ALA A 56 13.33 -6.27 -2.16
N VAL A 57 12.07 -6.68 -2.38
CA VAL A 57 11.67 -8.10 -2.40
C VAL A 57 12.39 -8.86 -3.52
N TYR A 58 12.52 -8.30 -4.71
CA TYR A 58 13.21 -8.96 -5.82
C TYR A 58 14.71 -9.17 -5.55
N ARG A 59 15.37 -8.16 -4.98
CA ARG A 59 16.82 -8.20 -4.72
C ARG A 59 17.17 -9.04 -3.50
N TYR A 60 16.44 -8.86 -2.40
CA TYR A 60 16.78 -9.38 -1.08
C TYR A 60 15.82 -10.47 -0.57
N GLY A 61 14.77 -10.80 -1.32
CA GLY A 61 13.84 -11.86 -0.95
C GLY A 61 14.43 -13.25 -1.20
N ASP A 62 14.30 -14.09 -0.17
CA ASP A 62 14.55 -15.53 -0.22
C ASP A 62 13.23 -16.28 -0.09
N THR A 63 13.17 -17.48 -0.67
CA THR A 63 11.96 -18.31 -0.64
C THR A 63 11.82 -19.03 0.68
N VAL A 64 10.62 -18.98 1.27
CA VAL A 64 10.33 -19.74 2.48
C VAL A 64 10.39 -21.23 2.14
N ALA A 65 11.41 -21.94 2.61
CA ALA A 65 11.50 -23.38 2.42
C ALA A 65 10.40 -24.06 3.26
N SER A 66 9.44 -24.71 2.60
CA SER A 66 8.27 -25.33 3.26
C SER A 66 8.61 -26.51 4.19
N ASN A 67 9.87 -26.97 4.21
CA ASN A 67 10.35 -28.04 5.08
C ASN A 67 11.74 -27.65 5.56
N GLY A 68 11.99 -27.70 6.88
CA GLY A 68 13.21 -27.25 7.59
C GLY A 68 14.56 -27.89 7.18
N ARG A 69 14.67 -28.47 5.99
CA ARG A 69 15.93 -28.69 5.28
C ARG A 69 16.03 -27.63 4.20
N GLY A 70 16.86 -26.62 4.46
CA GLY A 70 17.20 -25.56 3.50
C GLY A 70 17.51 -26.17 2.14
N SER A 71 16.54 -26.10 1.23
CA SER A 71 16.77 -26.48 -0.15
C SER A 71 17.63 -25.37 -0.73
N GLN A 72 18.94 -25.60 -0.70
CA GLN A 72 19.98 -24.92 -1.47
C GLN A 72 19.77 -25.13 -2.97
N ARG A 73 18.53 -25.11 -3.46
CA ARG A 73 18.25 -25.09 -4.89
C ARG A 73 18.29 -23.63 -5.28
N LYS A 74 19.34 -23.22 -6.02
CA LYS A 74 19.42 -21.90 -6.65
C LYS A 74 18.10 -21.63 -7.38
N THR A 75 17.21 -20.87 -6.76
CA THR A 75 15.92 -20.51 -7.33
C THR A 75 16.20 -19.58 -8.50
N LYS A 76 15.72 -19.95 -9.69
CA LYS A 76 15.86 -19.08 -10.87
C LYS A 76 14.95 -17.87 -10.64
N LYS A 77 15.54 -16.74 -10.25
CA LYS A 77 14.84 -15.46 -10.13
C LYS A 77 14.24 -15.09 -11.49
N GLY A 78 12.92 -15.13 -11.58
CA GLY A 78 12.15 -14.82 -12.78
C GLY A 78 10.72 -14.44 -12.41
N LEU A 79 9.89 -14.06 -13.40
CA LEU A 79 8.54 -13.54 -13.15
C LEU A 79 7.65 -14.54 -12.39
N ARG A 80 7.71 -15.84 -12.74
CA ARG A 80 6.94 -16.89 -12.05
C ARG A 80 7.33 -17.04 -10.58
N TRP A 81 8.61 -16.93 -10.27
CA TRP A 81 9.12 -16.93 -8.90
C TRP A 81 8.61 -15.70 -8.15
N PHE A 82 8.74 -14.52 -8.76
CA PHE A 82 8.34 -13.25 -8.16
C PHE A 82 6.84 -13.13 -7.89
N LEU A 83 5.99 -13.83 -8.64
CA LEU A 83 4.53 -13.81 -8.44
C LEU A 83 3.97 -15.02 -7.67
N GLY A 84 4.65 -16.18 -7.68
CA GLY A 84 4.07 -17.43 -7.22
C GLY A 84 4.50 -17.92 -5.83
N GLU A 85 5.69 -17.55 -5.36
CA GLU A 85 6.24 -18.11 -4.10
C GLU A 85 6.12 -17.12 -2.94
N GLU A 86 6.08 -17.59 -1.70
CA GLU A 86 6.22 -16.70 -0.53
C GLU A 86 7.69 -16.28 -0.38
N LYS A 87 7.92 -14.98 -0.15
CA LYS A 87 9.26 -14.42 0.02
C LYS A 87 9.39 -13.81 1.40
N VAL A 88 10.54 -14.05 2.03
CA VAL A 88 10.94 -13.36 3.25
C VAL A 88 12.17 -12.52 2.94
N VAL A 89 12.13 -11.26 3.36
CA VAL A 89 13.28 -10.36 3.32
C VAL A 89 13.74 -10.17 4.77
N SER A 90 14.92 -10.68 5.10
CA SER A 90 15.43 -10.62 6.47
C SER A 90 16.20 -9.32 6.77
N GLY A 91 16.32 -9.00 8.06
CA GLY A 91 17.17 -7.91 8.55
C GLY A 91 16.65 -6.50 8.23
N ARG A 92 17.57 -5.52 8.26
CA ARG A 92 17.24 -4.09 8.11
C ARG A 92 16.55 -3.76 6.78
N ALA A 93 16.95 -4.42 5.69
CA ALA A 93 16.34 -4.20 4.38
C ALA A 93 14.86 -4.62 4.36
N GLY A 94 14.52 -5.74 4.99
CA GLY A 94 13.14 -6.19 5.15
C GLY A 94 12.31 -5.24 5.99
N ALA A 95 12.85 -4.81 7.14
CA ALA A 95 12.19 -3.84 8.01
C ALA A 95 11.89 -2.51 7.29
N ILE A 96 12.85 -1.98 6.52
CA ILE A 96 12.62 -0.75 5.73
C ILE A 96 11.57 -0.99 4.65
N ALA A 97 11.65 -2.09 3.92
CA ALA A 97 10.67 -2.42 2.88
C ALA A 97 9.25 -2.53 3.47
N LEU A 98 9.11 -3.24 4.59
CA LEU A 98 7.86 -3.40 5.33
C LEU A 98 7.27 -2.04 5.74
N MET A 99 8.10 -1.17 6.33
CA MET A 99 7.70 0.19 6.72
C MET A 99 7.27 1.06 5.54
N VAL A 100 7.98 0.97 4.41
CA VAL A 100 7.65 1.72 3.19
C VAL A 100 6.30 1.27 2.63
N ALA A 101 6.06 -0.05 2.52
CA ALA A 101 4.80 -0.59 2.02
C ALA A 101 3.61 -0.29 2.95
N PHE A 102 3.82 -0.37 4.27
CA PHE A 102 2.82 0.02 5.26
C PHE A 102 2.44 1.49 5.12
N SER A 103 3.44 2.37 5.05
CA SER A 103 3.23 3.82 4.92
C SER A 103 2.53 4.17 3.61
N ALA A 104 2.93 3.55 2.49
CA ALA A 104 2.27 3.75 1.21
C ALA A 104 0.78 3.32 1.27
N SER A 105 0.49 2.17 1.89
CA SER A 105 -0.89 1.70 2.07
C SER A 105 -1.71 2.66 2.94
N LEU A 106 -1.12 3.21 4.00
CA LEU A 106 -1.76 4.21 4.86
C LEU A 106 -2.06 5.53 4.12
N VAL A 107 -1.14 6.00 3.27
CA VAL A 107 -1.38 7.16 2.40
C VAL A 107 -2.54 6.88 1.45
N THR A 108 -2.55 5.72 0.78
CA THR A 108 -3.65 5.33 -0.11
C THR A 108 -4.99 5.36 0.62
N LEU A 109 -5.09 4.71 1.79
CA LEU A 109 -6.33 4.66 2.57
C LEU A 109 -6.79 6.07 3.01
N SER A 110 -5.88 6.85 3.60
CA SER A 110 -6.18 8.19 4.12
C SER A 110 -6.70 9.10 3.01
N LYS A 111 -6.07 9.02 1.85
CA LYS A 111 -6.41 9.81 0.68
C LYS A 111 -7.78 9.42 0.10
N THR A 112 -8.10 8.12 0.04
CA THR A 112 -9.42 7.63 -0.41
C THR A 112 -10.53 8.02 0.57
N ILE A 113 -10.29 7.91 1.88
CA ILE A 113 -11.23 8.38 2.90
C ILE A 113 -11.47 9.88 2.77
N LEU A 114 -10.41 10.67 2.62
CA LEU A 114 -10.51 12.12 2.43
C LEU A 114 -11.36 12.48 1.20
N TYR A 115 -11.22 11.72 0.12
CA TYR A 115 -12.03 11.89 -1.08
C TYR A 115 -13.52 11.63 -0.83
N TRP A 116 -13.88 10.55 -0.13
CA TRP A 116 -15.27 10.29 0.26
C TRP A 116 -15.84 11.36 1.19
N LEU A 117 -15.04 11.83 2.16
CA LEU A 117 -15.45 12.89 3.07
C LEU A 117 -15.63 14.22 2.34
N ASN A 118 -14.76 14.54 1.38
CA ASN A 118 -14.90 15.73 0.54
C ASN A 118 -16.21 15.71 -0.26
N GLU A 119 -16.60 14.55 -0.77
CA GLU A 119 -17.88 14.39 -1.46
C GLU A 119 -19.08 14.54 -0.51
N ALA A 120 -19.01 13.91 0.67
CA ALA A 120 -20.06 14.02 1.69
C ALA A 120 -20.24 15.48 2.18
N PHE A 121 -19.15 16.18 2.44
CA PHE A 121 -19.18 17.57 2.94
C PHE A 121 -19.49 18.61 1.86
N SER A 122 -19.36 18.26 0.58
CA SER A 122 -19.83 19.10 -0.53
C SER A 122 -21.30 18.85 -0.90
N GLY A 123 -22.01 17.96 -0.19
CA GLY A 123 -23.39 17.62 -0.49
C GLY A 123 -23.54 16.79 -1.77
N PHE A 124 -22.55 15.95 -2.06
CA PHE A 124 -22.48 15.14 -3.28
C PHE A 124 -22.45 15.97 -4.57
N ALA A 125 -21.75 17.10 -4.55
CA ALA A 125 -21.74 18.05 -5.66
C ALA A 125 -21.16 17.48 -6.97
N ASN A 126 -20.28 16.48 -6.90
CA ASN A 126 -19.61 15.93 -8.09
C ASN A 126 -20.27 14.66 -8.61
N ILE A 127 -21.00 13.93 -7.77
CA ILE A 127 -21.58 12.63 -8.13
C ILE A 127 -23.11 12.59 -8.01
N GLY A 128 -23.74 13.54 -7.33
CA GLY A 128 -25.16 13.51 -6.99
C GLY A 128 -26.11 13.58 -8.19
N HIS A 129 -25.61 13.91 -9.39
CA HIS A 129 -26.40 13.96 -10.63
C HIS A 129 -26.61 12.59 -11.30
N ASN A 130 -25.90 11.55 -10.85
CA ASN A 130 -25.97 10.22 -11.47
C ASN A 130 -27.13 9.38 -10.92
N ASP A 131 -27.61 8.44 -11.74
CA ASP A 131 -28.52 7.40 -11.26
C ASP A 131 -27.82 6.41 -10.30
N THR A 132 -28.62 5.71 -9.51
CA THR A 132 -28.13 4.81 -8.46
C THR A 132 -27.25 3.68 -8.99
N LEU A 133 -27.55 3.10 -10.16
CA LEU A 133 -26.76 1.99 -10.70
C LEU A 133 -25.41 2.48 -11.20
N THR A 134 -25.39 3.61 -11.91
CA THR A 134 -24.15 4.29 -12.32
C THR A 134 -23.26 4.58 -11.12
N LEU A 135 -23.83 5.13 -10.04
CA LEU A 135 -23.09 5.38 -8.79
C LEU A 135 -22.52 4.10 -8.18
N ILE A 136 -23.31 3.04 -8.08
CA ILE A 136 -22.86 1.79 -7.46
C ILE A 136 -21.68 1.20 -8.25
N PHE A 137 -21.82 1.07 -9.57
CA PHE A 137 -20.84 0.35 -10.38
C PHE A 137 -19.62 1.18 -10.77
N LEU A 138 -19.81 2.48 -11.03
CA LEU A 138 -18.72 3.33 -11.52
C LEU A 138 -18.08 4.17 -10.42
N TRP A 139 -18.72 4.36 -9.26
CA TRP A 139 -18.15 5.16 -8.17
C TRP A 139 -17.95 4.37 -6.87
N ILE A 140 -18.98 3.72 -6.33
CA ILE A 140 -18.92 3.07 -5.01
C ILE A 140 -18.02 1.85 -5.04
N ILE A 141 -18.25 0.90 -5.95
CA ILE A 141 -17.46 -0.34 -6.01
C ILE A 141 -15.98 -0.05 -6.28
N PRO A 142 -15.60 0.73 -7.32
CA PRO A 142 -14.20 0.98 -7.61
C PRO A 142 -13.48 1.69 -6.46
N ASN A 143 -14.07 2.74 -5.89
CA ASN A 143 -13.44 3.48 -4.78
C ASN A 143 -13.49 2.69 -3.46
N GLY A 144 -14.52 1.87 -3.25
CA GLY A 144 -14.65 0.99 -2.09
C GLY A 144 -13.56 -0.08 -2.06
N LEU A 145 -13.18 -0.63 -3.23
CA LEU A 145 -12.02 -1.52 -3.33
C LEU A 145 -10.73 -0.82 -2.86
N TRP A 146 -10.56 0.47 -3.16
CA TRP A 146 -9.44 1.30 -2.69
C TRP A 146 -9.52 1.72 -1.23
N ILE A 147 -10.54 1.29 -0.50
CA ILE A 147 -10.56 1.31 0.97
C ILE A 147 -10.17 -0.08 1.47
N VAL A 148 -10.83 -1.12 0.98
CA VAL A 148 -10.65 -2.50 1.44
C VAL A 148 -9.22 -3.01 1.24
N PHE A 149 -8.65 -2.86 0.04
CA PHE A 149 -7.30 -3.35 -0.26
C PHE A 149 -6.21 -2.72 0.61
N PRO A 150 -6.09 -1.38 0.70
CA PRO A 150 -5.07 -0.79 1.56
C PRO A 150 -5.33 -1.04 3.05
N SER A 151 -6.59 -1.13 3.51
CA SER A 151 -6.89 -1.54 4.88
C SER A 151 -6.39 -2.96 5.17
N TYR A 152 -6.60 -3.90 4.26
CA TYR A 152 -6.08 -5.25 4.37
C TYR A 152 -4.54 -5.28 4.41
N ASN A 153 -3.87 -4.53 3.52
CA ASN A 153 -2.41 -4.43 3.52
C ASN A 153 -1.88 -3.83 4.83
N ILE A 154 -2.49 -2.76 5.34
CA ILE A 154 -2.13 -2.17 6.64
C ILE A 154 -2.26 -3.20 7.75
N HIS A 155 -3.32 -4.00 7.75
CA HIS A 155 -3.52 -5.03 8.77
C HIS A 155 -2.44 -6.11 8.71
N VAL A 156 -2.16 -6.66 7.52
CA VAL A 156 -1.14 -7.70 7.33
C VAL A 156 0.25 -7.17 7.67
N LEU A 157 0.69 -6.08 7.04
CA LEU A 157 2.01 -5.51 7.25
C LEU A 157 2.18 -4.98 8.68
N GLY A 158 1.14 -4.39 9.25
CA GLY A 158 1.11 -3.94 10.64
C GLY A 158 1.24 -5.09 11.63
N SER A 159 0.57 -6.22 11.38
CA SER A 159 0.70 -7.42 12.21
C SER A 159 2.11 -8.02 12.15
N GLU A 160 2.77 -7.96 11.00
CA GLU A 160 4.16 -8.39 10.83
C GLU A 160 5.14 -7.47 11.58
N ILE A 161 4.90 -6.15 11.55
CA ILE A 161 5.68 -5.18 12.36
C ILE A 161 5.54 -5.50 13.85
N ILE A 162 4.31 -5.67 14.34
CA ILE A 162 4.04 -5.96 15.76
C ILE A 162 4.72 -7.28 16.16
N SER A 163 4.51 -8.35 15.39
CA SER A 163 5.10 -9.67 15.66
C SER A 163 6.63 -9.61 15.70
N SER A 164 7.24 -8.83 14.80
CA SER A 164 8.70 -8.65 14.77
C SER A 164 9.22 -7.94 16.03
N LEU A 165 8.49 -6.94 16.53
CA LEU A 165 8.84 -6.22 17.77
C LEU A 165 8.66 -7.09 19.01
N GLU A 166 7.57 -7.85 19.10
CA GLU A 166 7.32 -8.78 20.21
C GLU A 166 8.39 -9.87 20.30
N ASN A 167 8.76 -10.45 19.16
CA ASN A 167 9.84 -11.45 19.08
C ASN A 167 11.18 -10.88 19.55
N ALA A 168 11.53 -9.65 19.12
CA ALA A 168 12.75 -8.99 19.55
C ALA A 168 12.77 -8.72 21.07
N ALA A 169 11.65 -8.25 21.63
CA ALA A 169 11.51 -8.00 23.06
C ALA A 169 11.63 -9.31 23.87
N GLY A 170 11.03 -10.40 23.39
CA GLY A 170 11.14 -11.72 24.01
C GLY A 170 12.58 -12.23 24.07
N ILE A 171 13.34 -12.07 22.98
CA ILE A 171 14.76 -12.46 22.93
C ILE A 171 15.58 -11.65 23.95
N ILE A 172 15.38 -10.33 24.00
CA ILE A 172 16.09 -9.46 24.96
C ILE A 172 15.81 -9.91 26.40
N LYS A 173 14.55 -10.23 26.72
CA LYS A 173 14.18 -10.73 28.04
C LYS A 173 14.92 -12.02 28.40
N VAL A 174 14.94 -12.99 27.49
CA VAL A 174 15.65 -14.26 27.70
C VAL A 174 17.16 -14.04 27.87
N LEU A 175 17.77 -13.17 27.06
CA LEU A 175 19.20 -12.85 27.18
C LEU A 175 19.53 -12.22 28.54
N ASN A 176 18.69 -11.31 29.03
CA ASN A 176 18.86 -10.73 30.36
C ASN A 176 18.71 -11.78 31.48
N GLU A 177 17.74 -12.69 31.35
CA GLU A 177 17.58 -13.79 32.32
C GLU A 177 18.77 -14.76 32.32
N LEU A 178 19.41 -14.97 31.18
CA LEU A 178 20.63 -15.79 31.08
C LEU A 178 21.84 -15.06 31.68
N ASP A 179 22.02 -13.76 31.38
CA ASP A 179 23.09 -12.96 31.97
C ASP A 179 22.99 -12.92 33.50
N ASP A 180 21.79 -12.72 34.05
CA ASP A 180 21.56 -12.75 35.49
C ASP A 180 21.86 -14.13 36.12
N ARG A 181 21.63 -15.23 35.39
CA ARG A 181 21.95 -16.59 35.85
C ARG A 181 23.46 -16.89 35.79
N PHE A 182 24.17 -16.38 34.79
CA PHE A 182 25.58 -16.73 34.54
C PHE A 182 26.58 -15.70 35.07
N ASN A 183 26.16 -14.47 35.39
CA ASN A 183 27.00 -13.42 35.96
C ASN A 183 26.29 -12.61 37.08
N PRO A 184 25.92 -13.25 38.21
CA PRO A 184 25.20 -12.58 39.31
C PRO A 184 26.01 -11.48 40.00
N SER A 185 27.34 -11.44 39.82
CA SER A 185 28.25 -10.47 40.44
C SER A 185 28.36 -9.12 39.70
N GLY A 186 27.87 -9.01 38.47
CA GLY A 186 28.02 -7.81 37.64
C GLY A 186 27.20 -6.57 38.07
N ARG A 187 26.28 -6.71 39.04
CA ARG A 187 25.39 -5.64 39.51
C ARG A 187 25.75 -5.03 40.87
N LEU A 188 26.82 -5.48 41.54
CA LEU A 188 27.23 -5.00 42.87
C LEU A 188 28.38 -3.97 42.83
N GLY A 189 28.69 -3.39 41.67
CA GLY A 189 29.74 -2.37 41.49
C GLY A 189 29.17 -1.00 41.13
#